data_AF-A0AA97G461-F1
#
_entry.id   AF-A0AA97G461-F1
#
_cell.length_a   1.000
_cell.length_b   1.000
_cell.length_c   1.000
_cell.angle_alpha   90.00
_cell.angle_beta   90.00
_cell.angle_gamma   90.00
#
_symmetry.space_group_name_H-M   'P 1'
#
loop_
_entity.id
_entity.type
_entity.pdbx_description
1 polymer ?
#
loop_
_entity_poly.entity_id
_entity_poly.type
_entity_poly.pdbx_seq_one_letter_code
_entity_poly.pdbx_strand_id
1 'polypeptide(L)'
;MSHPSIGPGGNKSTSVLPADSRFQSSSTSGQDSLGRSIDSLGNLSATEGLDQKASMLGQRPIQDRAVAYFEETGQAGRNILPSINDKPFGEYWEELPGQVHRGVVDHRLMRIKTDSRGAVRESDSLKAGKKEEFWHVKTIGYESGAEKFKRLLQKVIYLITGKSYKAHFYNDRQVLAQRECLAAEAYKQAMGYGQEYIHRYSLDEKNQDHCVASKDLKGFYPGNTFFQQTLFPSICQFTDDHNPVTNLVMRRFLLGDQDYLKLDNYLFKHAEDDELLTGKLVSIDFGMSFYNRFSLPRNCSIDEFSQKLLRPSKLHRFQYRGKKTVLTMVEQMPPEQVGRSIKLALERITRLSDQQLSELAEHMHQPVLREAMYEVLKFKRSQAKALLNQRPWPVKSGAGGSFSVL
;
A
#
# COMPACT_ATOMS: atom_id res chain seq x y z
N MET A 1 -55.71 37.96 0.23
CA MET A 1 -55.26 37.94 1.64
C MET A 1 -53.74 37.96 1.62
N SER A 2 -53.15 39.15 1.50
CA SER A 2 -52.65 40.02 2.58
C SER A 2 -51.29 39.56 3.13
N HIS A 3 -50.25 40.29 2.70
CA HIS A 3 -49.00 40.48 3.43
C HIS A 3 -49.27 40.94 4.88
N PRO A 4 -48.27 40.80 5.76
CA PRO A 4 -47.56 42.04 6.11
C PRO A 4 -46.03 41.92 6.13
N SER A 5 -45.45 43.11 6.05
CA SER A 5 -44.05 43.52 6.00
C SER A 5 -43.62 44.10 7.37
N ILE A 6 -42.30 44.34 7.49
CA ILE A 6 -41.59 45.41 8.23
C ILE A 6 -40.51 44.87 9.21
N GLY A 7 -39.23 45.22 8.94
CA GLY A 7 -38.07 45.08 9.83
C GLY A 7 -37.96 46.24 10.84
N PRO A 8 -36.81 46.88 11.06
CA PRO A 8 -35.43 46.42 11.29
C PRO A 8 -34.93 46.82 12.71
N GLY A 9 -33.75 46.36 13.15
CA GLY A 9 -33.13 46.83 14.39
C GLY A 9 -31.64 46.48 14.50
N GLY A 10 -30.78 47.50 14.50
CA GLY A 10 -29.34 47.37 14.72
C GLY A 10 -28.91 47.78 16.14
N ASN A 11 -27.71 47.33 16.52
CA ASN A 11 -26.69 47.97 17.38
C ASN A 11 -25.58 46.92 17.61
N LYS A 12 -24.32 47.11 17.16
CA LYS A 12 -23.21 47.92 17.72
C LYS A 12 -22.93 47.67 19.22
N SER A 13 -21.74 47.10 19.49
CA SER A 13 -20.73 47.51 20.51
C SER A 13 -19.88 46.30 20.93
N THR A 14 -18.61 46.23 20.47
CA THR A 14 -17.34 46.64 21.14
C THR A 14 -16.76 45.64 22.15
N SER A 15 -15.55 45.19 21.80
CA SER A 15 -14.32 45.02 22.62
C SER A 15 -14.41 44.13 23.88
N VAL A 16 -13.40 43.31 24.20
CA VAL A 16 -12.14 43.74 24.81
C VAL A 16 -11.16 42.55 24.76
N LEU A 17 -9.96 42.79 24.23
CA LEU A 17 -8.75 42.03 24.53
C LEU A 17 -8.26 42.38 25.94
N PRO A 18 -7.58 41.47 26.66
CA PRO A 18 -6.51 41.88 27.54
C PRO A 18 -5.15 41.42 26.98
N ALA A 19 -4.22 42.38 27.00
CA ALA A 19 -2.81 42.18 26.80
C ALA A 19 -2.10 41.87 28.14
N ASP A 20 -1.01 41.11 28.00
CA ASP A 20 0.23 41.13 28.79
C ASP A 20 0.24 41.01 30.32
N SER A 21 0.99 40.00 30.76
CA SER A 21 1.93 40.14 31.87
C SER A 21 3.13 39.20 31.69
N ARG A 22 4.33 39.79 31.54
CA ARG A 22 5.65 39.15 31.69
C ARG A 22 5.91 38.80 33.16
N PHE A 23 6.64 37.70 33.45
CA PHE A 23 7.94 37.69 34.16
C PHE A 23 8.38 36.28 34.64
N GLN A 24 9.66 35.99 34.34
CA GLN A 24 10.70 35.23 35.09
C GLN A 24 10.56 33.76 35.56
N SER A 25 11.55 32.98 35.07
CA SER A 25 12.34 31.89 35.67
C SER A 25 12.07 31.44 37.12
N SER A 26 11.93 30.13 37.32
CA SER A 26 12.89 29.29 38.08
C SER A 26 12.41 27.85 38.24
N SER A 27 13.40 26.96 38.33
CA SER A 27 13.34 25.54 38.63
C SER A 27 12.80 25.23 40.02
N THR A 28 11.89 24.26 40.13
CA THR A 28 11.56 23.59 41.39
C THR A 28 11.53 22.08 41.20
N SER A 29 12.56 21.45 41.79
CA SER A 29 12.63 20.04 42.14
C SER A 29 11.58 19.73 43.22
N GLY A 30 10.57 18.92 42.90
CA GLY A 30 9.63 18.38 43.86
C GLY A 30 10.07 16.99 44.31
N GLN A 31 10.58 16.90 45.54
CA GLN A 31 10.68 15.66 46.30
C GLN A 31 9.31 15.30 46.87
N ASP A 32 8.97 14.03 46.91
CA ASP A 32 7.78 13.48 47.55
C ASP A 32 8.04 13.05 48.99
N SER A 33 6.95 12.93 49.73
CA SER A 33 6.81 12.86 51.19
C SER A 33 7.32 11.58 51.86
N LEU A 34 8.29 10.88 51.24
CA LEU A 34 9.01 9.74 51.82
C LEU A 34 10.53 9.87 51.75
N GLY A 35 11.08 11.04 51.38
CA GLY A 35 12.49 11.38 51.61
C GLY A 35 13.50 10.49 50.88
N ARG A 36 13.17 10.00 49.68
CA ARG A 36 14.08 9.18 48.87
C ARG A 36 14.63 9.98 47.69
N SER A 37 15.96 10.06 47.62
CA SER A 37 16.71 10.61 46.50
C SER A 37 16.54 9.70 45.27
N ILE A 38 16.07 10.23 44.15
CA ILE A 38 15.94 9.51 42.87
C ILE A 38 17.24 9.66 42.08
N ASP A 39 18.34 9.26 42.71
CA ASP A 39 19.61 9.03 42.03
C ASP A 39 20.16 7.72 42.57
N SER A 40 20.43 6.78 41.67
CA SER A 40 21.09 5.49 41.91
C SER A 40 20.21 4.38 42.48
N LEU A 41 19.64 3.55 41.58
CA LEU A 41 19.84 2.09 41.58
C LEU A 41 19.11 1.47 40.38
N GLY A 42 19.91 1.10 39.39
CA GLY A 42 19.49 0.36 38.20
C GLY A 42 20.67 0.06 37.27
N ASN A 43 21.85 -0.18 37.83
CA ASN A 43 23.02 -0.66 37.10
C ASN A 43 23.16 -2.16 37.42
N LEU A 44 22.84 -3.02 36.44
CA LEU A 44 23.46 -4.35 36.23
C LEU A 44 22.94 -4.97 34.91
N SER A 45 23.82 -4.87 33.90
CA SER A 45 24.06 -5.63 32.66
C SER A 45 22.96 -6.45 31.98
N ALA A 46 22.64 -6.02 30.75
CA ALA A 46 22.66 -6.87 29.55
C ALA A 46 23.12 -6.04 28.34
N THR A 47 24.43 -5.77 28.27
CA THR A 47 25.12 -5.45 27.02
C THR A 47 25.35 -6.76 26.27
N GLU A 48 24.76 -6.89 25.08
CA GLU A 48 25.39 -7.49 23.89
C GLU A 48 24.45 -7.37 22.67
N GLY A 49 24.90 -6.63 21.64
CA GLY A 49 24.46 -6.89 20.26
C GLY A 49 23.53 -5.92 19.55
N LEU A 50 23.38 -4.66 19.98
CA LEU A 50 22.83 -3.58 19.13
C LEU A 50 23.84 -2.43 19.02
N ASP A 51 25.10 -2.79 18.79
CA ASP A 51 26.09 -1.85 18.26
C ASP A 51 25.63 -1.40 16.87
N GLN A 52 25.11 -0.17 16.80
CA GLN A 52 25.69 0.98 16.10
C GLN A 52 26.51 0.77 14.80
N LYS A 53 26.40 -0.37 14.12
CA LYS A 53 26.98 -0.66 12.80
C LYS A 53 26.00 -0.49 11.64
N ALA A 54 24.71 -0.24 11.93
CA ALA A 54 23.71 0.07 10.89
C ALA A 54 23.67 1.57 10.53
N SER A 55 24.28 2.46 11.34
CA SER A 55 24.24 3.92 11.10
C SER A 55 25.43 4.45 10.29
N MET A 56 26.33 3.59 9.81
CA MET A 56 27.50 3.95 8.99
C MET A 56 27.66 3.09 7.72
N LEU A 57 26.62 2.36 7.31
CA LEU A 57 26.55 1.77 5.97
C LEU A 57 26.01 2.82 4.99
N GLY A 58 26.88 3.74 4.61
CA GLY A 58 26.83 4.46 3.35
C GLY A 58 25.69 5.47 3.21
N GLN A 59 25.82 6.64 3.83
CA GLN A 59 25.44 7.87 3.12
C GLN A 59 26.40 8.01 1.93
N ARG A 60 26.18 7.22 0.87
CA ARG A 60 26.76 7.56 -0.42
C ARG A 60 26.19 8.94 -0.77
N PRO A 61 27.02 9.91 -1.21
CA PRO A 61 26.47 11.12 -1.81
C PRO A 61 25.48 10.67 -2.88
N ILE A 62 24.23 11.10 -2.74
CA ILE A 62 23.22 10.91 -3.77
C ILE A 62 23.82 11.55 -5.01
N GLN A 63 24.11 10.76 -6.04
CA GLN A 63 24.74 11.26 -7.25
C GLN A 63 23.79 12.22 -7.96
N ASP A 64 24.30 13.21 -8.68
CA ASP A 64 23.51 14.25 -9.35
C ASP A 64 22.37 13.67 -10.22
N ARG A 65 22.57 12.49 -10.80
CA ARG A 65 21.55 11.76 -11.56
C ARG A 65 20.37 11.31 -10.72
N ALA A 66 20.60 10.77 -9.52
CA ALA A 66 19.51 10.35 -8.66
C ALA A 66 18.67 11.56 -8.23
N VAL A 67 19.30 12.70 -7.96
CA VAL A 67 18.59 13.98 -7.71
C VAL A 67 17.76 14.39 -8.92
N ALA A 68 18.35 14.41 -10.12
CA ALA A 68 17.64 14.73 -11.36
C ALA A 68 16.47 13.78 -11.63
N TYR A 69 16.63 12.49 -11.35
CA TYR A 69 15.57 11.48 -11.46
C TYR A 69 14.43 11.75 -10.46
N PHE A 70 14.73 12.16 -9.22
CA PHE A 70 13.71 12.54 -8.24
C PHE A 70 12.94 13.78 -8.69
N GLU A 71 13.63 14.77 -9.25
CA GLU A 71 12.99 15.96 -9.83
C GLU A 71 12.10 15.60 -11.03
N GLU A 72 12.59 14.78 -11.96
CA GLU A 72 11.86 14.33 -13.15
C GLU A 72 10.63 13.48 -12.80
N THR A 73 10.72 12.68 -11.75
CA THR A 73 9.63 11.79 -11.31
C THR A 73 8.75 12.39 -10.22
N GLY A 74 9.08 13.59 -9.76
CA GLY A 74 8.37 14.38 -8.75
C GLY A 74 8.18 13.68 -7.39
N GLN A 75 9.00 12.67 -7.08
CA GLN A 75 8.98 11.98 -5.79
C GLN A 75 9.75 12.82 -4.76
N ALA A 76 9.08 13.32 -3.72
CA ALA A 76 9.67 14.28 -2.79
C ALA A 76 10.37 13.64 -1.57
N GLY A 77 10.24 12.33 -1.36
CA GLY A 77 10.80 11.62 -0.21
C GLY A 77 12.10 10.87 -0.50
N ARG A 78 13.18 11.20 0.22
CA ARG A 78 14.46 10.44 0.23
C ARG A 78 14.34 8.99 0.74
N ASN A 79 13.23 8.68 1.43
CA ASN A 79 12.92 7.37 2.01
C ASN A 79 12.16 6.44 1.05
N ILE A 80 11.74 6.94 -0.12
CA ILE A 80 11.34 6.09 -1.25
C ILE A 80 12.66 5.57 -1.82
N LEU A 81 13.17 4.51 -1.17
CA LEU A 81 14.50 3.90 -1.29
C LEU A 81 15.49 4.56 -2.29
N PRO A 82 16.68 5.00 -1.83
CA PRO A 82 17.78 5.28 -2.75
C PRO A 82 18.17 3.97 -3.49
N SER A 83 18.62 4.10 -4.75
CA SER A 83 19.24 3.06 -5.60
C SER A 83 18.33 2.11 -6.41
N ILE A 84 17.81 2.63 -7.53
CA ILE A 84 17.85 1.88 -8.81
C ILE A 84 18.45 2.76 -9.93
N ASN A 85 18.07 4.04 -10.00
CA ASN A 85 18.39 4.87 -11.17
C ASN A 85 19.62 5.77 -10.99
N ASP A 86 20.66 5.31 -10.28
CA ASP A 86 21.99 5.91 -10.40
C ASP A 86 22.55 5.74 -11.85
N LYS A 87 21.85 4.96 -12.69
CA LYS A 87 22.11 4.73 -14.11
C LYS A 87 20.84 4.78 -14.94
N PRO A 88 20.94 4.99 -16.26
CA PRO A 88 19.81 4.86 -17.18
C PRO A 88 19.16 3.48 -17.10
N PHE A 89 17.86 3.43 -17.42
CA PHE A 89 17.09 2.18 -17.46
C PHE A 89 17.79 1.09 -18.27
N GLY A 90 18.25 1.42 -19.48
CA GLY A 90 18.93 0.48 -20.37
C GLY A 90 20.33 0.04 -19.90
N GLU A 91 20.93 0.74 -18.93
CA GLU A 91 22.21 0.38 -18.31
C GLU A 91 22.03 -0.35 -16.97
N TYR A 92 20.85 -0.23 -16.37
CA TYR A 92 20.51 -0.91 -15.12
C TYR A 92 19.80 -2.24 -15.37
N TRP A 93 18.82 -2.28 -16.27
CA TRP A 93 18.02 -3.45 -16.54
C TRP A 93 18.56 -4.23 -17.75
N GLU A 94 18.52 -5.55 -17.64
CA GLU A 94 18.75 -6.48 -18.73
C GLU A 94 17.53 -7.38 -18.88
N GLU A 95 16.92 -7.37 -20.06
CA GLU A 95 15.81 -8.26 -20.38
C GLU A 95 16.30 -9.70 -20.45
N LEU A 96 15.60 -10.61 -19.78
CA LEU A 96 15.90 -12.03 -19.84
C LEU A 96 15.23 -12.64 -21.07
N PRO A 97 15.90 -13.57 -21.77
CA PRO A 97 15.27 -14.32 -22.86
C PRO A 97 14.09 -15.13 -22.32
N GLY A 98 12.89 -14.91 -22.87
CA GLY A 98 11.66 -15.53 -22.36
C GLY A 98 10.37 -14.91 -22.94
N GLN A 99 9.23 -15.25 -22.33
CA GLN A 99 7.92 -14.76 -22.75
C GLN A 99 7.73 -13.29 -22.38
N VAL A 100 7.85 -12.41 -23.37
CA VAL A 100 7.34 -11.04 -23.28
C VAL A 100 5.85 -11.08 -23.61
N HIS A 101 5.00 -10.74 -22.65
CA HIS A 101 3.57 -10.57 -22.92
C HIS A 101 3.32 -9.10 -23.23
N ARG A 102 3.09 -8.80 -24.52
CA ARG A 102 2.73 -7.45 -24.97
C ARG A 102 1.22 -7.28 -25.03
N GLY A 103 0.71 -6.14 -24.58
CA GLY A 103 -0.72 -5.88 -24.49
C GLY A 103 -1.05 -4.45 -24.06
N VAL A 104 -2.20 -4.29 -23.41
CA VAL A 104 -2.56 -3.05 -22.69
C VAL A 104 -1.60 -2.77 -21.54
N VAL A 105 -1.04 -3.84 -20.99
CA VAL A 105 0.05 -3.83 -20.02
C VAL A 105 1.11 -4.76 -20.58
N ASP A 106 2.34 -4.28 -20.61
CA ASP A 106 3.48 -5.08 -21.07
C ASP A 106 4.20 -5.66 -19.84
N HIS A 107 4.44 -6.96 -19.88
CA HIS A 107 5.11 -7.69 -18.82
C HIS A 107 6.44 -8.23 -19.34
N ARG A 108 7.52 -7.92 -18.61
CA ARG A 108 8.89 -8.31 -18.95
C ARG A 108 9.58 -8.92 -17.74
N LEU A 109 10.32 -10.00 -17.96
CA LEU A 109 11.26 -10.54 -16.97
C LEU A 109 12.62 -9.88 -17.19
N MET A 110 13.18 -9.32 -16.13
CA MET A 110 14.44 -8.59 -16.17
C MET A 110 15.36 -9.03 -15.04
N ARG A 111 16.65 -8.79 -15.21
CA ARG A 111 17.65 -8.83 -14.13
C ARG A 111 18.38 -7.50 -14.07
N ILE A 112 19.07 -7.27 -12.95
CA ILE A 112 19.93 -6.09 -12.77
C ILE A 112 21.27 -6.39 -13.45
N LYS A 113 21.76 -5.48 -14.28
CA LYS A 113 23.09 -5.56 -14.89
C LYS A 113 24.16 -5.45 -13.81
N THR A 114 24.97 -6.49 -13.67
CA THR A 114 26.13 -6.46 -12.77
C THR A 114 27.31 -5.81 -13.49
N ASP A 115 27.80 -4.68 -12.99
CA ASP A 115 29.03 -4.08 -13.52
C ASP A 115 30.25 -4.97 -13.27
N SER A 116 31.22 -4.92 -14.17
CA SER A 116 32.54 -5.56 -14.05
C SER A 116 33.31 -5.15 -12.78
N ARG A 117 33.00 -3.99 -12.17
CA ARG A 117 33.58 -3.56 -10.87
C ARG A 117 32.88 -4.18 -9.64
N GLY A 118 31.64 -4.63 -9.78
CA GLY A 118 30.93 -5.44 -8.79
C GLY A 118 31.37 -6.91 -8.85
N ALA A 119 31.70 -7.40 -10.04
CA ALA A 119 32.22 -8.74 -10.26
C ALA A 119 33.53 -9.03 -9.49
N VAL A 120 34.41 -8.03 -9.35
CA VAL A 120 35.68 -8.15 -8.61
C VAL A 120 35.48 -8.18 -7.07
N ARG A 121 34.34 -7.71 -6.56
CA ARG A 121 33.99 -7.83 -5.13
C ARG A 121 33.12 -9.03 -4.82
N GLU A 122 32.35 -9.53 -5.79
CA GLU A 122 31.58 -10.76 -5.65
C GLU A 122 32.42 -12.01 -5.92
N SER A 123 33.54 -11.93 -6.65
CA SER A 123 34.47 -13.04 -6.91
C SER A 123 35.06 -13.66 -5.65
N ASP A 124 35.28 -12.86 -4.60
CA ASP A 124 35.83 -13.36 -3.34
C ASP A 124 34.75 -14.01 -2.44
N SER A 125 33.47 -13.82 -2.78
CA SER A 125 32.31 -14.42 -2.11
C SER A 125 31.64 -15.55 -2.91
N LEU A 126 32.18 -15.89 -4.09
CA LEU A 126 31.71 -16.94 -5.00
C LEU A 126 32.13 -18.35 -4.55
N LYS A 127 31.94 -18.66 -3.26
CA LYS A 127 31.86 -20.03 -2.78
C LYS A 127 30.42 -20.30 -2.35
N ALA A 128 29.74 -21.13 -3.14
CA ALA A 128 28.41 -21.70 -2.98
C ALA A 128 27.19 -20.83 -3.37
N GLY A 129 26.66 -21.05 -4.58
CA GLY A 129 25.21 -21.22 -4.77
C GLY A 129 24.29 -20.00 -4.80
N LYS A 130 24.77 -18.77 -5.01
CA LYS A 130 23.87 -17.63 -5.27
C LYS A 130 23.16 -17.81 -6.62
N LYS A 131 21.88 -18.18 -6.57
CA LYS A 131 20.98 -18.28 -7.73
C LYS A 131 20.66 -16.87 -8.27
N GLU A 132 20.53 -16.75 -9.59
CA GLU A 132 20.22 -15.49 -10.28
C GLU A 132 18.93 -14.85 -9.72
N GLU A 133 18.97 -13.54 -9.47
CA GLU A 133 17.81 -12.77 -9.02
C GLU A 133 17.03 -12.22 -10.22
N PHE A 134 15.71 -12.49 -10.26
CA PHE A 134 14.83 -12.05 -11.34
C PHE A 134 13.79 -11.04 -10.85
N TRP A 135 13.38 -10.16 -11.76
CA TRP A 135 12.43 -9.09 -11.54
C TRP A 135 11.35 -9.13 -12.60
N HIS A 136 10.11 -8.94 -12.17
CA HIS A 136 8.98 -8.77 -13.04
C HIS A 136 8.71 -7.27 -13.21
N VAL A 137 9.01 -6.75 -14.40
CA VAL A 137 8.84 -5.35 -14.76
C VAL A 137 7.62 -5.19 -15.63
N LYS A 138 6.68 -4.38 -15.15
CA LYS A 138 5.40 -4.09 -15.75
C LYS A 138 5.40 -2.65 -16.26
N THR A 139 5.09 -2.45 -17.52
CA THR A 139 4.88 -1.12 -18.13
C THR A 139 3.46 -0.99 -18.65
N ILE A 140 2.98 0.24 -18.73
CA ILE A 140 1.74 0.51 -19.44
C ILE A 140 2.04 0.31 -20.92
N GLY A 141 1.42 -0.71 -21.52
CA GLY A 141 1.65 -1.09 -22.90
C GLY A 141 0.86 -0.20 -23.86
N TYR A 142 0.47 -0.74 -25.01
CA TYR A 142 -0.26 0.01 -26.02
C TYR A 142 -1.74 0.19 -25.65
N GLU A 143 -2.28 1.37 -25.95
CA GLU A 143 -3.69 1.65 -25.72
C GLU A 143 -4.52 1.13 -26.90
N SER A 144 -5.19 -0.02 -26.72
CA SER A 144 -6.09 -0.57 -27.74
C SER A 144 -7.30 0.34 -27.98
N GLY A 145 -7.92 0.25 -29.17
CA GLY A 145 -9.14 1.01 -29.48
C GLY A 145 -10.28 0.75 -28.48
N ALA A 146 -10.39 -0.48 -27.98
CA ALA A 146 -11.36 -0.85 -26.94
C ALA A 146 -11.06 -0.16 -25.59
N GLU A 147 -9.79 -0.06 -25.19
CA GLU A 147 -9.41 0.68 -23.98
C GLU A 147 -9.60 2.19 -24.14
N LYS A 148 -9.32 2.75 -25.33
CA LYS A 148 -9.66 4.16 -25.65
C LYS A 148 -11.15 4.41 -25.50
N PHE A 149 -11.99 3.55 -26.06
CA PHE A 149 -13.45 3.66 -25.97
C PHE A 149 -13.93 3.51 -24.52
N LYS A 150 -13.40 2.55 -23.76
CA LYS A 150 -13.71 2.37 -22.33
C LYS A 150 -13.33 3.58 -21.50
N ARG A 151 -12.18 4.20 -21.76
CA ARG A 151 -11.74 5.44 -21.11
C ARG A 151 -12.63 6.62 -21.47
N LEU A 152 -13.02 6.74 -22.74
CA LEU A 152 -14.00 7.73 -23.18
C LEU A 152 -15.33 7.55 -22.44
N LEU A 153 -15.86 6.32 -22.36
CA LEU A 153 -17.10 6.03 -21.64
C LEU A 153 -16.98 6.38 -20.15
N GLN A 154 -15.85 6.09 -19.51
CA GLN A 154 -15.61 6.46 -18.11
C GLN A 154 -15.51 7.98 -17.91
N LYS A 155 -14.92 8.71 -18.86
CA LYS A 155 -14.92 10.19 -18.86
C LYS A 155 -16.33 10.75 -19.04
N VAL A 156 -17.14 10.17 -19.91
CA VAL A 156 -18.54 10.56 -20.09
C VAL A 156 -19.34 10.31 -18.81
N ILE A 157 -19.20 9.12 -18.20
CA ILE A 157 -19.83 8.81 -16.91
C ILE A 157 -19.36 9.79 -15.83
N TYR A 158 -18.07 10.13 -15.78
CA TYR A 158 -17.55 11.14 -14.86
C TYR A 158 -18.23 12.49 -15.05
N LEU A 159 -18.22 13.00 -16.28
CA LEU A 159 -18.77 14.31 -16.63
C LEU A 159 -20.25 14.42 -16.24
N ILE A 160 -21.02 13.34 -16.46
CA ILE A 160 -22.45 13.29 -16.13
C ILE A 160 -22.68 13.17 -14.62
N THR A 161 -21.89 12.35 -13.92
CA THR A 161 -22.22 11.95 -12.54
C THR A 161 -21.39 12.63 -11.47
N GLY A 162 -20.31 13.33 -11.83
CA GLY A 162 -19.27 13.80 -10.90
C GLY A 162 -18.53 12.67 -10.17
N LYS A 163 -18.80 11.41 -10.51
CA LYS A 163 -18.26 10.22 -9.86
C LYS A 163 -17.23 9.58 -10.78
N SER A 164 -15.95 9.81 -10.52
CA SER A 164 -14.89 9.11 -11.23
C SER A 164 -13.78 8.69 -10.31
N TYR A 165 -13.88 7.43 -9.92
CA TYR A 165 -12.80 6.72 -9.25
C TYR A 165 -11.63 6.43 -10.21
N LYS A 166 -11.85 6.56 -11.53
CA LYS A 166 -11.03 5.94 -12.57
C LYS A 166 -10.35 6.93 -13.53
N ALA A 167 -11.08 7.93 -14.00
CA ALA A 167 -10.64 8.83 -15.08
C ALA A 167 -9.48 9.76 -14.70
N HIS A 168 -9.29 10.06 -13.41
CA HIS A 168 -8.17 10.89 -12.94
C HIS A 168 -6.81 10.22 -13.15
N PHE A 169 -6.78 8.89 -13.15
CA PHE A 169 -5.53 8.13 -13.24
C PHE A 169 -5.21 7.72 -14.68
N TYR A 170 -6.20 7.50 -15.54
CA TYR A 170 -5.94 6.84 -16.83
C TYR A 170 -5.09 7.64 -17.83
N ASN A 171 -5.13 8.97 -17.78
CA ASN A 171 -4.40 9.79 -18.75
C ASN A 171 -2.91 9.93 -18.43
N ASP A 172 -2.48 9.57 -17.23
CA ASP A 172 -1.13 9.82 -16.73
C ASP A 172 -0.48 8.48 -16.35
N ARG A 173 0.49 8.07 -17.18
CA ARG A 173 1.21 6.80 -17.03
C ARG A 173 2.05 6.77 -15.75
N GLN A 174 2.63 7.91 -15.38
CA GLN A 174 3.41 8.07 -14.15
C GLN A 174 2.53 7.88 -12.93
N VAL A 175 1.38 8.56 -12.88
CA VAL A 175 0.40 8.44 -11.80
C VAL A 175 -0.10 7.01 -11.64
N LEU A 176 -0.32 6.27 -12.74
CA LEU A 176 -0.76 4.88 -12.69
C LEU A 176 0.30 3.96 -12.05
N ALA A 177 1.55 4.08 -12.48
CA ALA A 177 2.66 3.31 -11.94
C ALA A 177 2.93 3.67 -10.46
N GLN A 178 2.97 4.96 -10.12
CA GLN A 178 3.18 5.44 -8.75
C GLN A 178 2.07 4.98 -7.80
N ARG A 179 0.81 5.00 -8.24
CA ARG A 179 -0.31 4.49 -7.44
C ARG A 179 -0.20 3.00 -7.17
N GLU A 180 0.19 2.20 -8.17
CA GLU A 180 0.42 0.77 -7.97
C GLU A 180 1.54 0.54 -6.95
N CYS A 181 2.62 1.32 -7.02
CA CYS A 181 3.68 1.25 -6.02
C CYS A 181 3.23 1.64 -4.61
N LEU A 182 2.47 2.73 -4.48
CA LEU A 182 1.86 3.14 -3.22
C LEU A 182 0.99 2.01 -2.64
N ALA A 183 0.17 1.36 -3.47
CA ALA A 183 -0.69 0.26 -3.03
C ALA A 183 0.13 -0.94 -2.53
N ALA A 184 1.18 -1.31 -3.25
CA ALA A 184 2.07 -2.41 -2.87
C ALA A 184 2.82 -2.12 -1.56
N GLU A 185 3.32 -0.90 -1.38
CA GLU A 185 4.01 -0.49 -0.15
C GLU A 185 3.03 -0.35 1.03
N ALA A 186 1.82 0.15 0.80
CA ALA A 186 0.78 0.19 1.84
C ALA A 186 0.40 -1.23 2.31
N TYR A 187 0.28 -2.17 1.37
CA TYR A 187 0.08 -3.59 1.68
C TYR A 187 1.26 -4.15 2.46
N LYS A 188 2.49 -3.96 1.98
CA LYS A 188 3.71 -4.44 2.63
C LYS A 188 3.84 -3.94 4.06
N GLN A 189 3.67 -2.63 4.28
CA GLN A 189 3.75 -2.02 5.61
C GLN A 189 2.66 -2.53 6.54
N ALA A 190 1.42 -2.64 6.07
CA ALA A 190 0.32 -3.18 6.88
C ALA A 190 0.56 -4.66 7.24
N MET A 191 1.08 -5.45 6.29
CA MET A 191 1.33 -6.86 6.50
C MET A 191 2.59 -7.14 7.33
N GLY A 192 3.47 -6.15 7.51
CA GLY A 192 4.75 -6.31 8.21
C GLY A 192 5.77 -7.10 7.42
N TYR A 193 5.67 -7.12 6.08
CA TYR A 193 6.63 -7.83 5.23
C TYR A 193 7.98 -7.11 5.21
N GLY A 194 9.05 -7.90 5.28
CA GLY A 194 10.42 -7.43 5.31
C GLY A 194 10.98 -7.10 3.93
N GLN A 195 12.29 -7.29 3.78
CA GLN A 195 13.02 -7.01 2.54
C GLN A 195 12.76 -8.04 1.43
N GLU A 196 12.03 -9.12 1.71
CA GLU A 196 11.63 -10.14 0.75
C GLU A 196 10.56 -9.68 -0.24
N TYR A 197 9.70 -8.74 0.17
CA TYR A 197 8.65 -8.18 -0.68
C TYR A 197 9.08 -6.80 -1.20
N ILE A 198 9.68 -6.78 -2.39
CA ILE A 198 10.22 -5.56 -3.00
C ILE A 198 9.39 -5.18 -4.22
N HIS A 199 8.87 -3.95 -4.19
CA HIS A 199 8.10 -3.38 -5.28
C HIS A 199 8.56 -1.94 -5.52
N ARG A 200 8.91 -1.60 -6.76
CA ARG A 200 9.63 -0.36 -7.08
C ARG A 200 9.07 0.31 -8.31
N TYR A 201 9.13 1.63 -8.29
CA TYR A 201 8.87 2.45 -9.47
C TYR A 201 10.17 2.64 -10.25
N SER A 202 10.10 2.62 -11.58
CA SER A 202 11.23 2.89 -12.48
C SER A 202 10.72 3.65 -13.71
N LEU A 203 11.58 4.42 -14.37
CA LEU A 203 11.29 5.15 -15.61
C LEU A 203 12.29 4.69 -16.66
N ASP A 204 11.78 4.26 -17.81
CA ASP A 204 12.57 4.04 -19.03
C ASP A 204 12.73 5.37 -19.75
N GLU A 205 13.83 6.07 -19.50
CA GLU A 205 14.03 7.45 -19.99
C GLU A 205 14.07 7.51 -21.53
N LYS A 206 14.52 6.42 -22.19
CA LYS A 206 14.61 6.34 -23.65
C LYS A 206 13.22 6.34 -24.28
N ASN A 207 12.30 5.58 -23.69
CA ASN A 207 10.94 5.40 -24.21
C ASN A 207 9.91 6.32 -23.50
N GLN A 208 10.33 7.03 -22.45
CA GLN A 208 9.46 7.83 -21.57
C GLN A 208 8.33 6.97 -20.96
N ASP A 209 8.66 5.71 -20.65
CA ASP A 209 7.70 4.75 -20.12
C ASP A 209 7.88 4.53 -18.62
N HIS A 210 6.76 4.62 -17.89
CA HIS A 210 6.74 4.44 -16.45
C HIS A 210 6.49 2.97 -16.09
N CYS A 211 7.33 2.44 -15.23
CA CYS A 211 7.45 1.03 -14.93
C CYS A 211 7.18 0.75 -13.45
N VAL A 212 6.66 -0.45 -13.20
CA VAL A 212 6.52 -1.06 -11.89
C VAL A 212 7.33 -2.35 -11.86
N ALA A 213 8.36 -2.44 -11.04
CA ALA A 213 9.25 -3.58 -10.91
C ALA A 213 9.01 -4.31 -9.58
N SER A 214 8.64 -5.59 -9.65
CA SER A 214 8.49 -6.46 -8.48
C SER A 214 9.57 -7.51 -8.48
N LYS A 215 10.27 -7.69 -7.36
CA LYS A 215 11.24 -8.80 -7.23
C LYS A 215 10.49 -10.13 -7.23
N ASP A 216 11.02 -11.12 -7.93
CA ASP A 216 10.43 -12.46 -7.95
C ASP A 216 10.41 -13.07 -6.53
N LEU A 217 9.28 -13.70 -6.18
CA LEU A 217 9.13 -14.40 -4.92
C LEU A 217 9.42 -15.88 -5.14
N LYS A 218 10.69 -16.25 -4.98
CA LYS A 218 11.15 -17.62 -5.22
C LYS A 218 10.39 -18.65 -4.38
N GLY A 219 9.99 -19.74 -5.03
CA GLY A 219 9.23 -20.84 -4.40
C GLY A 219 7.74 -20.57 -4.28
N PHE A 220 7.24 -19.46 -4.83
CA PHE A 220 5.83 -19.20 -4.99
C PHE A 220 5.35 -19.58 -6.40
N TYR A 221 4.11 -20.04 -6.48
CA TYR A 221 3.39 -20.39 -7.69
C TYR A 221 2.24 -19.39 -7.91
N PRO A 222 1.73 -19.23 -9.14
CA PRO A 222 0.55 -18.42 -9.39
C PRO A 222 -0.67 -18.93 -8.58
N GLY A 223 -1.47 -18.04 -8.00
CA GLY A 223 -2.56 -18.42 -7.10
C GLY A 223 -3.65 -19.29 -7.76
N ASN A 224 -3.73 -19.30 -9.09
CA ASN A 224 -4.63 -20.18 -9.83
C ASN A 224 -4.21 -21.67 -9.77
N THR A 225 -2.95 -21.98 -9.45
CA THR A 225 -2.46 -23.35 -9.30
C THR A 225 -2.89 -24.00 -7.98
N PHE A 226 -3.33 -23.21 -6.99
CA PHE A 226 -3.79 -23.71 -5.69
C PHE A 226 -4.84 -24.81 -5.83
N PHE A 227 -5.85 -24.61 -6.68
CA PHE A 227 -6.92 -25.60 -6.87
C PHE A 227 -6.51 -26.81 -7.73
N GLN A 228 -5.34 -26.77 -8.35
CA GLN A 228 -4.80 -27.86 -9.18
C GLN A 228 -3.79 -28.71 -8.41
N GLN A 229 -2.99 -28.09 -7.53
CA GLN A 229 -1.86 -28.74 -6.86
C GLN A 229 -2.21 -29.27 -5.46
N THR A 230 -3.22 -28.73 -4.79
CA THR A 230 -3.58 -29.15 -3.43
C THR A 230 -4.53 -30.35 -3.50
N LEU A 231 -3.98 -31.57 -3.37
CA LEU A 231 -4.74 -32.84 -3.35
C LEU A 231 -5.80 -32.90 -2.24
N PHE A 232 -5.65 -32.09 -1.18
CA PHE A 232 -6.62 -31.92 -0.11
C PHE A 232 -6.82 -30.43 0.24
N PRO A 233 -7.73 -29.72 -0.45
CA PRO A 233 -8.01 -28.31 -0.17
C PRO A 233 -8.48 -28.05 1.27
N SER A 234 -9.03 -29.07 1.94
CA SER A 234 -9.56 -29.01 3.30
C SER A 234 -8.49 -29.03 4.41
N ILE A 235 -7.21 -29.27 4.09
CA ILE A 235 -6.13 -29.45 5.09
C ILE A 235 -5.14 -28.27 5.07
N CYS A 236 -5.12 -27.45 4.02
CA CYS A 236 -4.16 -26.36 3.92
C CYS A 236 -4.58 -25.18 4.80
N GLN A 237 -4.04 -25.12 6.00
CA GLN A 237 -4.16 -23.94 6.84
C GLN A 237 -3.29 -22.83 6.22
N PHE A 238 -3.68 -21.56 6.35
CA PHE A 238 -2.80 -20.45 6.00
C PHE A 238 -2.25 -19.82 7.26
N THR A 239 -0.99 -19.39 7.24
CA THR A 239 -0.49 -18.57 8.35
C THR A 239 -1.31 -17.29 8.44
N ASP A 240 -1.53 -16.79 9.65
CA ASP A 240 -2.29 -15.57 9.88
C ASP A 240 -1.67 -14.34 9.15
N ASP A 241 -0.36 -14.38 8.88
CA ASP A 241 0.39 -13.38 8.10
C ASP A 241 0.21 -13.47 6.57
N HIS A 242 -0.21 -14.62 6.06
CA HIS A 242 -0.32 -14.87 4.61
C HIS A 242 -1.65 -15.54 4.26
N ASN A 243 -2.72 -15.08 4.93
CA ASN A 243 -4.05 -15.66 4.86
C ASN A 243 -4.91 -15.03 3.74
N PRO A 244 -5.70 -15.81 2.98
CA PRO A 244 -6.64 -15.28 1.98
C PRO A 244 -7.60 -14.22 2.54
N VAL A 245 -8.08 -14.40 3.76
CA VAL A 245 -8.99 -13.44 4.43
C VAL A 245 -8.28 -12.14 4.77
N THR A 246 -7.07 -12.23 5.33
CA THR A 246 -6.23 -11.05 5.60
C THR A 246 -5.97 -10.27 4.31
N ASN A 247 -5.62 -10.98 3.23
CA ASN A 247 -5.43 -10.37 1.91
C ASN A 247 -6.71 -9.72 1.36
N LEU A 248 -7.89 -10.30 1.58
CA LEU A 248 -9.16 -9.67 1.21
C LEU A 248 -9.40 -8.36 1.96
N VAL A 249 -9.11 -8.30 3.27
CA VAL A 249 -9.22 -7.04 4.03
C VAL A 249 -8.27 -5.99 3.45
N MET A 250 -7.01 -6.35 3.19
CA MET A 250 -6.04 -5.40 2.63
C MET A 250 -6.46 -4.93 1.23
N ARG A 251 -6.72 -5.85 0.29
CA ARG A 251 -7.03 -5.47 -1.09
C ARG A 251 -8.40 -4.81 -1.22
N ARG A 252 -9.43 -5.41 -0.65
CA ARG A 252 -10.81 -4.94 -0.86
C ARG A 252 -11.15 -3.73 0.00
N PHE A 253 -10.77 -3.74 1.29
CA PHE A 253 -11.16 -2.68 2.22
C PHE A 253 -10.14 -1.53 2.27
N LEU A 254 -8.87 -1.81 2.56
CA LEU A 254 -7.83 -0.78 2.67
C LEU A 254 -7.54 -0.14 1.32
N LEU A 255 -7.22 -0.97 0.32
CA LEU A 255 -6.80 -0.50 -1.00
C LEU A 255 -7.97 -0.23 -1.95
N GLY A 256 -9.17 -0.77 -1.70
CA GLY A 256 -10.28 -0.57 -2.64
C GLY A 256 -10.01 -1.13 -4.03
N ASP A 257 -9.32 -2.27 -4.09
CA ASP A 257 -8.95 -2.96 -5.32
C ASP A 257 -10.20 -3.56 -6.00
N GLN A 258 -10.27 -3.45 -7.33
CA GLN A 258 -11.34 -4.05 -8.13
C GLN A 258 -11.05 -5.48 -8.58
N ASP A 259 -9.79 -5.91 -8.64
CA ASP A 259 -9.40 -7.26 -9.06
C ASP A 259 -9.05 -8.18 -7.88
N TYR A 260 -9.46 -7.81 -6.67
CA TYR A 260 -9.22 -8.54 -5.42
C TYR A 260 -9.77 -10.00 -5.38
N LEU A 261 -10.47 -10.46 -6.41
CA LEU A 261 -10.94 -11.86 -6.51
C LEU A 261 -10.14 -12.70 -7.50
N LYS A 262 -9.34 -12.06 -8.36
CA LYS A 262 -8.60 -12.70 -9.45
C LYS A 262 -7.40 -13.44 -8.87
N LEU A 263 -7.39 -14.77 -8.98
CA LEU A 263 -6.31 -15.61 -8.43
C LEU A 263 -4.94 -15.34 -9.05
N ASP A 264 -4.87 -14.86 -10.29
CA ASP A 264 -3.61 -14.49 -10.94
C ASP A 264 -2.90 -13.31 -10.24
N ASN A 265 -3.63 -12.53 -9.43
CA ASN A 265 -3.07 -11.42 -8.65
C ASN A 265 -2.56 -11.90 -7.27
N TYR A 266 -2.35 -13.20 -7.11
CA TYR A 266 -1.84 -13.79 -5.88
C TYR A 266 -0.73 -14.78 -6.21
N LEU A 267 0.23 -14.85 -5.31
CA LEU A 267 1.27 -15.85 -5.29
C LEU A 267 1.06 -16.75 -4.10
N PHE A 268 1.20 -18.05 -4.32
CA PHE A 268 0.94 -19.10 -3.35
C PHE A 268 2.18 -19.96 -3.16
N LYS A 269 2.62 -20.14 -1.92
CA LYS A 269 3.68 -21.08 -1.55
C LYS A 269 3.07 -22.20 -0.71
N HIS A 270 3.28 -23.44 -1.14
CA HIS A 270 2.94 -24.63 -0.35
C HIS A 270 3.84 -24.72 0.89
N ALA A 271 3.34 -25.41 1.93
CA ALA A 271 4.20 -25.86 3.01
C ALA A 271 5.27 -26.80 2.43
N GLU A 272 6.53 -26.54 2.74
CA GLU A 272 7.63 -27.48 2.48
C GLU A 272 7.84 -28.35 3.73
N ASP A 273 8.28 -29.60 3.55
CA ASP A 273 8.41 -30.64 4.58
C ASP A 273 9.07 -30.12 5.87
N ASP A 274 8.32 -30.06 6.98
CA ASP A 274 8.40 -31.02 8.10
C ASP A 274 7.66 -30.55 9.38
N GLU A 275 7.19 -29.30 9.54
CA GLU A 275 6.56 -28.92 10.84
C GLU A 275 5.28 -28.07 10.80
N LEU A 276 4.87 -27.50 9.67
CA LEU A 276 3.56 -26.82 9.59
C LEU A 276 2.96 -26.99 8.19
N LEU A 277 1.80 -27.65 8.09
CA LEU A 277 0.95 -27.75 6.87
C LEU A 277 0.34 -26.39 6.47
N THR A 278 1.06 -25.28 6.71
CA THR A 278 0.55 -23.93 6.51
C THR A 278 1.07 -23.32 5.22
N GLY A 279 0.17 -23.10 4.26
CA GLY A 279 0.47 -22.36 3.04
C GLY A 279 0.63 -20.86 3.29
N LYS A 280 1.26 -20.17 2.34
CA LYS A 280 1.37 -18.70 2.32
C LYS A 280 0.75 -18.15 1.04
N LEU A 281 -0.20 -17.23 1.17
CA LEU A 281 -0.75 -16.45 0.06
C LEU A 281 -0.30 -14.99 0.18
N VAL A 282 0.31 -14.48 -0.88
CA VAL A 282 0.80 -13.10 -0.98
C VAL A 282 0.09 -12.40 -2.14
N SER A 283 -0.33 -11.15 -1.92
CA SER A 283 -0.94 -10.33 -2.97
C SER A 283 0.13 -9.75 -3.88
N ILE A 284 -0.09 -9.79 -5.19
CA ILE A 284 0.73 -9.12 -6.22
C ILE A 284 -0.18 -8.34 -7.18
N ASP A 285 0.41 -7.56 -8.08
CA ASP A 285 -0.31 -6.80 -9.12
C ASP A 285 -1.45 -5.93 -8.55
N PHE A 286 -1.10 -4.73 -8.11
CA PHE A 286 -2.04 -3.77 -7.51
C PHE A 286 -2.52 -2.74 -8.52
N GLY A 287 -2.44 -3.04 -9.82
CA GLY A 287 -2.83 -2.12 -10.88
C GLY A 287 -4.28 -1.65 -10.79
N MET A 288 -5.14 -2.38 -10.06
CA MET A 288 -6.55 -2.05 -9.85
C MET A 288 -6.91 -1.50 -8.46
N SER A 289 -5.91 -1.15 -7.65
CA SER A 289 -6.09 -0.48 -6.35
C SER A 289 -6.64 0.95 -6.48
N PHE A 290 -7.36 1.37 -5.45
CA PHE A 290 -8.01 2.66 -5.24
C PHE A 290 -9.12 3.02 -6.25
N TYR A 291 -9.58 2.04 -7.04
CA TYR A 291 -10.67 2.23 -7.99
C TYR A 291 -12.07 1.92 -7.41
N ASN A 292 -12.16 1.32 -6.23
CA ASN A 292 -13.42 1.02 -5.54
C ASN A 292 -13.44 1.66 -4.16
N ARG A 293 -14.51 2.38 -3.81
CA ARG A 293 -14.60 3.05 -2.51
C ARG A 293 -14.83 2.11 -1.32
N PHE A 294 -15.18 0.83 -1.55
CA PHE A 294 -15.65 -0.13 -0.52
C PHE A 294 -16.34 0.60 0.65
N SER A 295 -17.54 1.10 0.37
CA SER A 295 -18.27 1.96 1.31
C SER A 295 -18.77 1.13 2.49
N LEU A 296 -18.80 1.71 3.68
CA LEU A 296 -19.40 1.12 4.88
C LEU A 296 -20.52 2.04 5.39
N PRO A 297 -21.62 1.49 5.93
CA PRO A 297 -22.64 2.31 6.58
C PRO A 297 -22.04 3.08 7.76
N ARG A 298 -22.67 4.20 8.14
CA ARG A 298 -22.32 4.89 9.39
C ARG A 298 -22.62 3.93 10.55
N ASN A 299 -21.66 3.75 11.44
CA ASN A 299 -21.73 2.79 12.56
C ASN A 299 -21.80 1.32 12.12
N CYS A 300 -21.02 0.94 11.11
CA CYS A 300 -20.92 -0.46 10.69
C CYS A 300 -20.35 -1.34 11.81
N SER A 301 -21.01 -2.44 12.13
CA SER A 301 -20.47 -3.44 13.06
C SER A 301 -19.41 -4.32 12.39
N ILE A 302 -18.61 -5.04 13.19
CA ILE A 302 -17.64 -6.01 12.68
C ILE A 302 -18.32 -7.15 11.88
N ASP A 303 -19.53 -7.55 12.27
CA ASP A 303 -20.29 -8.60 11.59
C ASP A 303 -20.82 -8.11 10.24
N GLU A 304 -21.37 -6.90 10.19
CA GLU A 304 -21.80 -6.26 8.94
C GLU A 304 -20.63 -6.05 7.98
N PHE A 305 -19.48 -5.62 8.51
CA PHE A 305 -18.24 -5.50 7.76
C PHE A 305 -17.84 -6.85 7.16
N SER A 306 -17.81 -7.90 7.97
CA SER A 306 -17.42 -9.25 7.56
C SER A 306 -18.34 -9.78 6.47
N GLN A 307 -19.66 -9.65 6.64
CA GLN A 307 -20.64 -10.03 5.62
C GLN A 307 -20.42 -9.26 4.32
N LYS A 308 -20.14 -7.95 4.38
CA LYS A 308 -19.90 -7.12 3.20
C LYS A 308 -18.56 -7.45 2.51
N LEU A 309 -17.52 -7.73 3.29
CA LEU A 309 -16.19 -8.12 2.82
C LEU A 309 -16.21 -9.46 2.08
N LEU A 310 -17.01 -10.42 2.55
CA LEU A 310 -17.11 -11.76 1.96
C LEU A 310 -18.13 -11.83 0.82
N ARG A 311 -19.07 -10.88 0.75
CA ARG A 311 -20.08 -10.84 -0.32
C ARG A 311 -19.53 -10.17 -1.59
N PRO A 312 -19.37 -10.87 -2.72
CA PRO A 312 -18.90 -10.26 -3.97
C PRO A 312 -19.97 -9.30 -4.54
N SER A 313 -19.51 -8.26 -5.24
CA SER A 313 -20.39 -7.31 -5.93
C SER A 313 -21.16 -8.00 -7.08
N LYS A 314 -22.24 -7.38 -7.57
CA LYS A 314 -22.99 -7.92 -8.73
C LYS A 314 -22.09 -8.10 -9.97
N LEU A 315 -21.21 -7.13 -10.23
CA LEU A 315 -20.24 -7.18 -11.32
C LEU A 315 -19.31 -8.39 -11.18
N HIS A 316 -18.76 -8.58 -9.98
CA HIS A 316 -17.87 -9.70 -9.69
C HIS A 316 -18.56 -11.06 -9.80
N ARG A 317 -19.80 -11.18 -9.33
CA ARG A 317 -20.59 -12.41 -9.49
C ARG A 317 -20.77 -12.80 -10.96
N PHE A 318 -20.98 -11.82 -11.83
CA PHE A 318 -21.08 -12.04 -13.26
C PHE A 318 -19.73 -12.42 -13.87
N GLN A 319 -18.68 -11.63 -13.59
CA GLN A 319 -17.33 -11.82 -14.13
C GLN A 319 -16.72 -13.17 -13.76
N TYR A 320 -16.96 -13.64 -12.54
CA TYR A 320 -16.40 -14.88 -12.00
C TYR A 320 -17.43 -16.01 -11.88
N ARG A 321 -18.56 -15.93 -12.59
CA ARG A 321 -19.57 -17.00 -12.59
C ARG A 321 -18.92 -18.32 -13.02
N GLY A 322 -19.00 -19.34 -12.16
CA GLY A 322 -18.42 -20.66 -12.41
C GLY A 322 -16.90 -20.75 -12.31
N LYS A 323 -16.21 -19.68 -11.90
CA LYS A 323 -14.75 -19.64 -11.77
C LYS A 323 -14.35 -19.66 -10.30
N LYS A 324 -13.22 -20.32 -9.99
CA LYS A 324 -12.60 -20.28 -8.66
C LYS A 324 -12.01 -18.90 -8.40
N THR A 325 -12.16 -18.41 -7.18
CA THR A 325 -11.66 -17.10 -6.74
C THR A 325 -11.03 -17.20 -5.36
N VAL A 326 -10.45 -16.09 -4.87
CA VAL A 326 -9.98 -15.99 -3.48
C VAL A 326 -11.10 -16.29 -2.48
N LEU A 327 -12.35 -15.89 -2.76
CA LEU A 327 -13.48 -16.24 -1.89
C LEU A 327 -13.70 -17.75 -1.83
N THR A 328 -13.42 -18.48 -2.91
CA THR A 328 -13.48 -19.94 -2.91
C THR A 328 -12.41 -20.57 -2.03
N MET A 329 -11.26 -19.92 -1.84
CA MET A 329 -10.27 -20.34 -0.84
C MET A 329 -10.78 -20.07 0.58
N VAL A 330 -11.41 -18.91 0.80
CA VAL A 330 -11.98 -18.54 2.11
C VAL A 330 -13.13 -19.45 2.52
N GLU A 331 -13.98 -19.89 1.58
CA GLU A 331 -15.07 -20.83 1.82
C GLU A 331 -14.59 -22.20 2.32
N GLN A 332 -13.31 -22.54 2.14
CA GLN A 332 -12.71 -23.79 2.64
C GLN A 332 -12.16 -23.66 4.07
N MET A 333 -12.21 -22.47 4.66
CA MET A 333 -11.65 -22.19 5.98
C MET A 333 -12.72 -22.27 7.10
N PRO A 334 -12.34 -22.68 8.32
CA PRO A 334 -13.23 -22.62 9.48
C PRO A 334 -13.74 -21.20 9.76
N PRO A 335 -15.04 -21.00 10.07
CA PRO A 335 -15.60 -19.68 10.35
C PRO A 335 -14.88 -18.91 11.47
N GLU A 336 -14.41 -19.60 12.52
CA GLU A 336 -13.66 -18.97 13.60
C GLU A 336 -12.32 -18.39 13.10
N GLN A 337 -11.64 -19.12 12.21
CA GLN A 337 -10.40 -18.66 11.60
C GLN A 337 -10.66 -17.44 10.71
N VAL A 338 -11.74 -17.44 9.91
CA VAL A 338 -12.13 -16.30 9.09
C VAL A 338 -12.35 -15.06 9.96
N GLY A 339 -13.14 -15.17 11.03
CA GLY A 339 -13.39 -14.07 11.96
C GLY A 339 -12.10 -13.55 12.62
N ARG A 340 -11.21 -14.45 13.05
CA ARG A 340 -9.90 -14.11 13.64
C ARG A 340 -9.02 -13.36 12.64
N SER A 341 -8.89 -13.85 11.41
CA SER A 341 -8.06 -13.24 10.38
C SER A 341 -8.57 -11.86 9.96
N ILE A 342 -9.90 -11.64 9.94
CA ILE A 342 -10.48 -10.30 9.71
C ILE A 342 -10.03 -9.32 10.80
N LYS A 343 -10.17 -9.68 12.08
CA LYS A 343 -9.78 -8.81 13.20
C LYS A 343 -8.30 -8.49 13.17
N LEU A 344 -7.45 -9.50 12.97
CA LEU A 344 -6.01 -9.32 12.88
C LEU A 344 -5.61 -8.38 11.73
N ALA A 345 -6.25 -8.52 10.57
CA ALA A 345 -5.99 -7.63 9.44
C ALA A 345 -6.39 -6.17 9.73
N LEU A 346 -7.52 -5.97 10.42
CA LEU A 346 -7.94 -4.64 10.87
C LEU A 346 -6.95 -4.06 11.88
N GLU A 347 -6.48 -4.86 12.85
CA GLU A 347 -5.48 -4.43 13.84
C GLU A 347 -4.16 -4.00 13.18
N ARG A 348 -3.73 -4.71 12.14
CA ARG A 348 -2.57 -4.32 11.35
C ARG A 348 -2.75 -2.96 10.70
N ILE A 349 -3.92 -2.73 10.11
CA ILE A 349 -4.25 -1.42 9.53
C ILE A 349 -4.20 -0.34 10.61
N THR A 350 -4.74 -0.58 11.83
CA THR A 350 -4.78 0.45 12.89
C THR A 350 -3.40 0.87 13.40
N ARG A 351 -2.39 0.00 13.26
CA ARG A 351 -1.00 0.24 13.67
C ARG A 351 -0.24 1.21 12.75
N LEU A 352 -0.71 1.45 11.54
CA LEU A 352 -0.08 2.42 10.63
C LEU A 352 -0.11 3.82 11.25
N SER A 353 1.06 4.43 11.45
CA SER A 353 1.20 5.78 12.02
C SER A 353 0.87 6.88 11.00
N ASP A 354 0.59 8.10 11.45
CA ASP A 354 0.38 9.24 10.52
C ASP A 354 1.62 9.48 9.66
N GLN A 355 2.81 9.32 10.25
CA GLN A 355 4.08 9.40 9.53
C GLN A 355 4.16 8.35 8.41
N GLN A 356 3.89 7.08 8.72
CA GLN A 356 3.91 6.00 7.72
C GLN A 356 2.91 6.26 6.58
N LEU A 357 1.71 6.73 6.90
CA LEU A 357 0.70 7.07 5.88
C LEU A 357 1.14 8.26 5.02
N SER A 358 1.80 9.26 5.62
CA SER A 358 2.36 10.40 4.89
C SER A 358 3.48 9.95 3.95
N GLU A 359 4.39 9.11 4.44
CA GLU A 359 5.49 8.54 3.65
C GLU A 359 4.97 7.71 2.47
N LEU A 360 3.90 6.93 2.66
CA LEU A 360 3.24 6.20 1.58
C LEU A 360 2.67 7.15 0.51
N ALA A 361 2.08 8.26 0.92
CA ALA A 361 1.50 9.22 -0.02
C ALA A 361 2.56 9.89 -0.91
N GLU A 362 3.79 10.06 -0.44
CA GLU A 362 4.91 10.67 -1.18
C GLU A 362 5.28 9.92 -2.48
N HIS A 363 4.82 8.68 -2.65
CA HIS A 363 4.92 7.98 -3.93
C HIS A 363 4.22 8.72 -5.08
N MET A 364 3.20 9.53 -4.77
CA MET A 364 2.48 10.34 -5.75
C MET A 364 3.19 11.68 -6.00
N HIS A 365 3.50 11.95 -7.27
CA HIS A 365 4.17 13.20 -7.63
C HIS A 365 3.24 14.42 -7.59
N GLN A 366 1.97 14.26 -7.97
CA GLN A 366 1.02 15.39 -7.99
C GLN A 366 0.58 15.71 -6.55
N PRO A 367 0.76 16.95 -6.05
CA PRO A 367 0.43 17.31 -4.66
C PRO A 367 -1.02 17.02 -4.29
N VAL A 368 -1.95 17.30 -5.21
CA VAL A 368 -3.39 17.06 -4.98
C VAL A 368 -3.70 15.57 -4.84
N LEU A 369 -3.03 14.71 -5.62
CA LEU A 369 -3.18 13.26 -5.50
C LEU A 369 -2.54 12.72 -4.22
N ARG A 370 -1.38 13.26 -3.85
CA ARG A 370 -0.68 12.91 -2.60
C ARG A 370 -1.57 13.16 -1.39
N GLU A 371 -2.10 14.37 -1.26
CA GLU A 371 -3.02 14.74 -0.17
C GLU A 371 -4.26 13.85 -0.17
N ALA A 372 -4.86 13.62 -1.34
CA ALA A 372 -6.02 12.74 -1.46
C ALA A 372 -5.74 11.30 -1.03
N MET A 373 -4.59 10.72 -1.40
CA MET A 373 -4.21 9.35 -1.02
C MET A 373 -3.93 9.24 0.47
N TYR A 374 -3.25 10.22 1.06
CA TYR A 374 -3.03 10.30 2.50
C TYR A 374 -4.36 10.29 3.25
N GLU A 375 -5.30 11.17 2.88
CA GLU A 375 -6.61 11.26 3.53
C GLU A 375 -7.46 9.98 3.33
N VAL A 376 -7.39 9.33 2.17
CA VAL A 376 -8.03 8.03 1.94
C VAL A 376 -7.49 6.97 2.89
N LEU A 377 -6.18 6.80 2.98
CA LEU A 377 -5.57 5.78 3.85
C LEU A 377 -5.84 6.08 5.33
N LYS A 378 -5.74 7.34 5.74
CA LYS A 378 -6.04 7.80 7.10
C LYS A 378 -7.49 7.56 7.47
N PHE A 379 -8.42 7.80 6.54
CA PHE A 379 -9.84 7.51 6.73
C PHE A 379 -10.08 6.00 6.87
N LYS A 380 -9.48 5.16 6.02
CA LYS A 380 -9.59 3.69 6.12
C LYS A 380 -9.04 3.15 7.43
N ARG A 381 -7.89 3.66 7.89
CA ARG A 381 -7.35 3.33 9.21
C ARG A 381 -8.30 3.73 10.33
N SER A 382 -8.93 4.89 10.23
CA SER A 382 -9.89 5.36 11.24
C SER A 382 -11.16 4.49 11.26
N GLN A 383 -11.62 4.03 10.09
CA GLN A 383 -12.70 3.03 10.00
C GLN A 383 -12.28 1.69 10.64
N ALA A 384 -11.05 1.23 10.43
CA ALA A 384 -10.55 0.02 11.09
C ALA A 384 -10.53 0.16 12.62
N LYS A 385 -10.09 1.32 13.15
CA LYS A 385 -10.15 1.62 14.59
C LYS A 385 -11.59 1.59 15.11
N ALA A 386 -12.55 2.11 14.35
CA ALA A 386 -13.96 2.10 14.73
C ALA A 386 -14.56 0.69 14.71
N LEU A 387 -14.25 -0.12 13.70
CA LEU A 387 -14.70 -1.52 13.61
C LEU A 387 -14.19 -2.39 14.76
N LEU A 388 -13.03 -2.05 15.32
CA LEU A 388 -12.46 -2.71 16.49
C LEU A 388 -12.88 -2.07 17.82
N ASN A 389 -13.88 -1.17 17.81
CA ASN A 389 -14.37 -0.44 18.98
C ASN A 389 -13.29 0.37 19.72
N GLN A 390 -12.20 0.75 19.04
CA GLN A 390 -11.09 1.51 19.63
C GLN A 390 -11.33 3.02 19.58
N ARG A 391 -12.13 3.50 18.61
CA ARG A 391 -12.46 4.92 18.43
C ARG A 391 -13.87 5.10 17.84
N PRO A 392 -14.48 6.28 17.96
CA PRO A 392 -15.72 6.60 17.25
C PRO A 392 -15.57 6.51 15.72
N TRP A 393 -16.69 6.31 15.04
CA TRP A 393 -16.73 6.29 13.58
C TRP A 393 -16.22 7.62 13.00
N PRO A 394 -15.30 7.61 12.02
CA PRO A 394 -14.78 8.85 11.47
C PRO A 394 -15.87 9.63 10.74
N VAL A 395 -15.98 10.94 11.03
CA VAL A 395 -16.79 11.86 10.24
C VAL A 395 -16.07 12.08 8.91
N LYS A 396 -16.79 11.95 7.80
CA LYS A 396 -16.24 12.30 6.49
C LYS A 396 -16.05 13.82 6.47
N SER A 397 -14.82 14.30 6.55
CA SER A 397 -14.51 15.73 6.48
C SER A 397 -15.09 16.32 5.18
N GLY A 398 -15.91 17.35 5.30
CA GLY A 398 -16.60 17.99 4.18
C GLY A 398 -15.74 18.95 3.33
N ALA A 399 -14.42 18.89 3.43
CA ALA A 399 -13.52 19.77 2.68
C ALA A 399 -12.90 19.03 1.48
N GLY A 400 -13.23 19.45 0.26
CA GLY A 400 -12.57 18.99 -0.97
C GLY A 400 -13.48 18.64 -2.15
N GLY A 401 -14.43 19.50 -2.51
CA GLY A 401 -15.29 19.36 -3.69
C GLY A 401 -14.58 19.45 -5.06
N SER A 402 -13.25 19.54 -5.11
CA SER A 402 -12.46 19.59 -6.35
C SER A 402 -11.73 18.28 -6.67
N PHE A 403 -11.71 17.30 -5.75
CA PHE A 403 -11.20 15.96 -5.99
C PHE A 403 -12.20 14.91 -5.49
N SER A 404 -13.13 14.51 -6.36
CA SER A 404 -14.08 13.41 -6.09
C SER A 404 -13.37 12.05 -6.22
N VAL A 405 -12.38 11.81 -5.34
CA VAL A 405 -11.92 10.47 -4.96
C VAL A 405 -12.74 9.95 -3.76
N LEU A 406 -13.60 10.78 -3.13
CA LEU A 406 -14.37 10.48 -1.92
C LEU A 406 -15.86 10.20 -2.11
#